data_AF-A0A9X3N3G7-F1
#
_entry.id   AF-A0A9X3N3G7-F1
#
_cell.length_a   1.000
_cell.length_b   1.000
_cell.length_c   1.000
_cell.angle_alpha   90.00
_cell.angle_beta   90.00
_cell.angle_gamma   90.00
#
_symmetry.space_group_name_H-M   'P 1'
#
loop_
_entity.id
_entity.type
_entity.pdbx_description
1 polymer ?
#
loop_
_entity_poly.entity_id
_entity_poly.type
_entity_poly.pdbx_seq_one_letter_code
_entity_poly.pdbx_strand_id
1 'polypeptide(L)'
;MSVELISRTGLAAGIVALCLSLTACAATEPSGTSDSASPAEEQVDETTPQDEPTEAKKPKKKKRELTSGQENALEAARSYIDMSGFSKQGLIEQLSSSAADGFSKADAKFAANHVGADWKQEAVEAAQSYLDMGGFSKQGLIEQLSSSAADNFTPAQARYAADKVY
;
A
#
# COMPACT_ATOMS: atom_id res chain seq x y z
N MET A 1 -4.50 -28.81 -46.94
CA MET A 1 -3.03 -29.04 -46.89
C MET A 1 -2.39 -27.70 -46.56
N SER A 2 -1.54 -27.48 -45.56
CA SER A 2 -1.00 -28.30 -44.49
C SER A 2 -0.55 -27.32 -43.40
N VAL A 3 -0.70 -27.73 -42.15
CA VAL A 3 -0.21 -27.04 -40.95
C VAL A 3 1.21 -27.56 -40.66
N GLU A 4 1.98 -26.76 -39.89
CA GLU A 4 3.19 -27.09 -39.09
C GLU A 4 4.56 -26.54 -39.53
N LEU A 5 5.12 -25.66 -38.68
CA LEU A 5 6.39 -25.85 -37.95
C LEU A 5 6.44 -24.77 -36.84
N ILE A 6 6.20 -25.03 -35.55
CA ILE A 6 7.06 -25.68 -34.53
C ILE A 6 8.42 -24.99 -34.34
N SER A 7 8.42 -24.04 -33.37
CA SER A 7 9.17 -24.14 -32.10
C SER A 7 10.55 -23.46 -31.95
N ARG A 8 10.67 -22.72 -30.82
CA ARG A 8 11.68 -22.84 -29.74
C ARG A 8 12.27 -21.50 -29.27
N THR A 9 11.87 -21.15 -28.03
CA THR A 9 12.71 -20.76 -26.89
C THR A 9 13.62 -19.53 -26.97
N GLY A 10 13.49 -18.67 -25.94
CA GLY A 10 14.67 -18.29 -25.15
C GLY A 10 14.77 -16.82 -24.76
N LEU A 11 14.67 -16.59 -23.45
CA LEU A 11 15.48 -15.62 -22.69
C LEU A 11 15.32 -14.13 -23.07
N ALA A 12 14.45 -13.43 -22.34
CA ALA A 12 14.60 -11.99 -22.17
C ALA A 12 14.79 -11.69 -20.69
N ALA A 13 16.06 -11.49 -20.31
CA ALA A 13 16.44 -10.80 -19.09
C ALA A 13 15.82 -9.39 -19.11
N GLY A 14 14.90 -9.13 -18.18
CA GLY A 14 14.25 -7.83 -18.01
C GLY A 14 15.20 -6.85 -17.32
N ILE A 15 15.89 -6.08 -18.16
CA ILE A 15 16.83 -5.01 -17.82
C ILE A 15 16.15 -3.88 -17.02
N VAL A 16 16.84 -3.43 -15.98
CA VAL A 16 16.60 -2.19 -15.24
C VAL A 16 16.59 -1.00 -16.21
N ALA A 17 15.40 -0.47 -16.52
CA ALA A 17 15.24 0.74 -17.30
C ALA A 17 15.15 1.96 -16.38
N LEU A 18 16.32 2.47 -16.01
CA LEU A 18 16.53 3.81 -15.46
C LEU A 18 16.24 4.83 -16.58
N CYS A 19 15.02 5.35 -16.62
CA CYS A 19 14.61 6.40 -17.55
C CYS A 19 15.18 7.77 -17.15
N LEU A 20 16.43 8.03 -17.56
CA LEU A 20 16.99 9.37 -17.64
C LEU A 20 16.59 9.99 -18.99
N SER A 21 15.47 10.71 -19.01
CA SER A 21 15.04 11.49 -20.16
C SER A 21 15.80 12.83 -20.20
N LEU A 22 16.87 12.89 -21.00
CA LEU A 22 17.37 14.14 -21.57
C LEU A 22 16.74 14.30 -22.96
N THR A 23 15.92 15.31 -23.14
CA THR A 23 15.60 15.85 -24.46
C THR A 23 15.63 17.37 -24.37
N ALA A 24 16.77 17.93 -24.80
CA ALA A 24 16.93 19.34 -25.06
C ALA A 24 16.44 19.63 -26.49
N CYS A 25 15.56 20.63 -26.62
CA CYS A 25 15.39 21.37 -27.86
C CYS A 25 15.18 22.84 -27.49
N ALA A 26 16.00 23.72 -28.05
CA ALA A 26 16.01 25.15 -27.81
C ALA A 26 15.37 25.89 -28.99
N ALA A 27 14.55 26.90 -28.71
CA ALA A 27 14.32 28.06 -29.58
C ALA A 27 13.72 29.21 -28.77
N THR A 28 14.15 30.41 -29.12
CA THR A 28 14.08 31.69 -28.39
C THR A 28 13.13 32.68 -29.11
N GLU A 29 12.48 33.57 -28.35
CA GLU A 29 12.20 35.03 -28.60
C GLU A 29 10.86 35.51 -27.96
N PRO A 30 10.66 36.84 -27.69
CA PRO A 30 10.07 37.33 -26.43
C PRO A 30 8.79 38.20 -26.52
N SER A 31 8.30 38.59 -25.33
CA SER A 31 7.49 39.77 -24.95
C SER A 31 6.00 39.87 -25.32
N GLY A 32 5.18 40.14 -24.29
CA GLY A 32 3.80 40.66 -24.42
C GLY A 32 3.02 40.64 -23.11
N THR A 33 3.03 41.76 -22.38
CA THR A 33 2.14 42.05 -21.24
C THR A 33 0.72 42.37 -21.72
N SER A 34 -0.34 41.88 -21.04
CA SER A 34 -1.56 42.67 -20.82
C SER A 34 -2.53 41.98 -19.84
N ASP A 35 -2.79 42.73 -18.77
CA ASP A 35 -3.93 42.79 -17.86
C ASP A 35 -5.32 42.43 -18.47
N SER A 36 -6.18 41.70 -17.73
CA SER A 36 -7.54 42.16 -17.37
C SER A 36 -8.38 41.19 -16.51
N ALA A 37 -8.84 41.76 -15.39
CA ALA A 37 -10.02 41.55 -14.54
C ALA A 37 -11.09 40.43 -14.78
N SER A 38 -11.47 39.81 -13.65
CA SER A 38 -12.79 39.24 -13.25
C SER A 38 -13.95 40.26 -13.43
N PRO A 39 -15.28 39.95 -13.39
CA PRO A 39 -15.94 39.05 -12.41
C PRO A 39 -17.30 38.35 -12.75
N ALA A 40 -17.76 37.52 -11.78
CA ALA A 40 -19.15 37.23 -11.37
C ALA A 40 -20.08 36.45 -12.34
N GLU A 41 -21.10 35.67 -11.97
CA GLU A 41 -21.72 35.11 -10.74
C GLU A 41 -22.89 34.22 -11.26
N GLU A 42 -23.13 33.02 -10.68
CA GLU A 42 -24.46 32.34 -10.54
C GLU A 42 -24.20 31.02 -9.78
N GLN A 43 -24.40 30.84 -8.47
CA GLN A 43 -25.59 30.97 -7.62
C GLN A 43 -26.83 30.24 -8.16
N VAL A 44 -26.96 28.95 -7.80
CA VAL A 44 -28.27 28.36 -7.51
C VAL A 44 -28.25 27.78 -6.11
N ASP A 45 -29.11 28.38 -5.30
CA ASP A 45 -29.49 28.10 -3.93
C ASP A 45 -30.47 26.91 -3.87
N GLU A 46 -30.62 26.39 -2.65
CA GLU A 46 -31.85 25.85 -2.07
C GLU A 46 -31.97 24.32 -1.84
N THR A 47 -31.45 23.94 -0.65
CA THR A 47 -32.20 23.35 0.48
C THR A 47 -33.06 22.09 0.27
N THR A 48 -32.47 20.96 0.73
CA THR A 48 -32.93 19.96 1.72
C THR A 48 -34.39 19.45 1.65
N PRO A 49 -34.61 18.12 1.68
CA PRO A 49 -34.81 17.48 3.00
C PRO A 49 -33.88 16.29 3.33
N GLN A 50 -33.58 16.27 4.62
CA GLN A 50 -33.06 15.18 5.45
C GLN A 50 -33.94 13.94 5.34
N ASP A 51 -33.41 12.88 4.73
CA ASP A 51 -33.87 11.51 4.96
C ASP A 51 -32.92 10.90 5.99
N GLU A 52 -33.43 10.70 7.21
CA GLU A 52 -32.88 9.77 8.18
C GLU A 52 -33.39 8.36 7.85
N PRO A 53 -32.54 7.41 7.42
CA PRO A 53 -32.81 6.01 7.65
C PRO A 53 -32.32 5.69 9.05
N THR A 54 -33.27 5.72 9.98
CA THR A 54 -33.57 4.58 10.86
C THR A 54 -32.34 3.94 11.53
N GLU A 55 -32.18 4.26 12.81
CA GLU A 55 -31.66 3.41 13.89
C GLU A 55 -31.27 1.98 13.44
N ALA A 56 -30.01 1.84 13.01
CA ALA A 56 -29.41 0.54 12.77
C ALA A 56 -29.32 -0.20 14.10
N LYS A 57 -30.30 -1.08 14.33
CA LYS A 57 -30.28 -2.11 15.37
C LYS A 57 -28.88 -2.70 15.49
N LYS A 58 -28.21 -2.37 16.59
CA LYS A 58 -26.94 -2.95 17.02
C LYS A 58 -27.06 -4.49 16.92
N PRO A 59 -26.34 -5.17 16.02
CA PRO A 59 -26.45 -6.62 15.94
C PRO A 59 -25.81 -7.17 17.21
N LYS A 60 -26.63 -7.79 18.06
CA LYS A 60 -26.17 -8.69 19.12
C LYS A 60 -25.18 -9.67 18.50
N LYS A 61 -23.96 -9.73 19.04
CA LYS A 61 -22.88 -10.60 18.58
C LYS A 61 -23.33 -12.07 18.69
N LYS A 62 -23.88 -12.63 17.61
CA LYS A 62 -23.67 -14.05 17.32
C LYS A 62 -22.18 -14.24 17.08
N LYS A 63 -21.59 -15.30 17.62
CA LYS A 63 -20.26 -15.78 17.21
C LYS A 63 -20.34 -15.95 15.70
N ARG A 64 -19.84 -14.97 14.94
CA ARG A 64 -19.86 -15.02 13.49
C ARG A 64 -18.84 -16.08 13.13
N GLU A 65 -19.31 -17.19 12.59
CA GLU A 65 -18.44 -18.14 11.91
C GLU A 65 -17.75 -17.38 10.76
N LEU A 66 -16.46 -17.62 10.60
CA LEU A 66 -15.67 -16.96 9.57
C LEU A 66 -16.22 -17.35 8.20
N THR A 67 -16.19 -16.42 7.25
CA THR A 67 -16.39 -16.80 5.84
C THR A 67 -15.14 -17.50 5.32
N SER A 68 -15.26 -18.34 4.30
CA SER A 68 -14.07 -18.97 3.69
C SER A 68 -13.07 -17.93 3.15
N GLY A 69 -13.54 -16.76 2.70
CA GLY A 69 -12.66 -15.65 2.31
C GLY A 69 -11.85 -15.09 3.48
N GLN A 70 -12.48 -14.96 4.66
CA GLN A 70 -11.78 -14.52 5.87
C GLN A 70 -10.81 -15.58 6.40
N GLU A 71 -11.17 -16.86 6.32
CA GLU A 71 -10.29 -17.97 6.72
C GLU A 71 -9.04 -18.01 5.83
N ASN A 72 -9.21 -17.98 4.51
CA ASN A 72 -8.11 -18.02 3.55
C ASN A 72 -7.21 -16.77 3.69
N ALA A 73 -7.79 -15.58 3.84
CA ALA A 73 -7.01 -14.36 4.05
C ALA A 73 -6.22 -14.40 5.37
N LEU A 74 -6.80 -14.99 6.43
CA LEU A 74 -6.14 -15.15 7.71
C LEU A 74 -4.97 -16.13 7.65
N GLU A 75 -5.12 -17.22 6.89
CA GLU A 75 -4.03 -18.17 6.63
C GLU A 75 -2.90 -17.53 5.83
N ALA A 76 -3.22 -16.83 4.74
CA ALA A 76 -2.23 -16.08 3.97
C ALA A 76 -1.50 -15.04 4.83
N ALA A 77 -2.24 -14.31 5.68
CA ALA A 77 -1.66 -13.34 6.60
C ALA A 77 -0.61 -13.95 7.54
N ARG A 78 -0.86 -15.17 8.06
CA ARG A 78 0.11 -15.90 8.89
C ARG A 78 1.36 -16.25 8.11
N SER A 79 1.21 -16.77 6.89
CA SER A 79 2.34 -17.11 6.03
C SER A 79 3.24 -15.90 5.73
N TYR A 80 2.67 -14.71 5.54
CA TYR A 80 3.46 -13.50 5.30
C TYR A 80 4.26 -13.06 6.53
N ILE A 81 3.61 -12.97 7.70
CA ILE A 81 4.31 -12.56 8.94
C ILE A 81 5.34 -13.60 9.39
N ASP A 82 5.12 -14.89 9.10
CA ASP A 82 6.09 -15.94 9.40
C ASP A 82 7.37 -15.84 8.53
N MET A 83 7.28 -15.19 7.36
CA MET A 83 8.40 -15.03 6.43
C MET A 83 9.22 -13.76 6.69
N SER A 84 8.57 -12.68 7.10
CA SER A 84 9.21 -11.37 7.33
C SER A 84 8.31 -10.45 8.13
N GLY A 85 8.89 -9.47 8.82
CA GLY A 85 8.11 -8.47 9.54
C GLY A 85 7.27 -7.58 8.61
N PHE A 86 5.97 -7.51 8.86
CA PHE A 86 5.04 -6.65 8.11
C PHE A 86 4.39 -5.58 8.97
N SER A 87 4.24 -4.37 8.43
CA SER A 87 3.28 -3.45 9.03
C SER A 87 1.85 -3.93 8.78
N LYS A 88 0.94 -3.50 9.65
CA LYS A 88 -0.47 -3.82 9.47
C LYS A 88 -1.03 -3.30 8.15
N GLN A 89 -0.61 -2.11 7.70
CA GLN A 89 -1.06 -1.56 6.42
C GLN A 89 -0.42 -2.29 5.25
N GLY A 90 0.88 -2.55 5.31
CA GLY A 90 1.60 -3.33 4.30
C GLY A 90 0.99 -4.71 4.12
N LEU A 91 0.63 -5.40 5.21
CA LEU A 91 -0.04 -6.69 5.14
C LEU A 91 -1.44 -6.61 4.49
N ILE A 92 -2.21 -5.57 4.79
CA ILE A 92 -3.52 -5.34 4.14
C ILE A 92 -3.35 -5.10 2.64
N GLU A 93 -2.36 -4.30 2.26
CA GLU A 93 -2.06 -3.98 0.86
C GLU A 93 -1.58 -5.21 0.11
N GLN A 94 -0.67 -5.99 0.69
CA GLN A 94 -0.20 -7.26 0.15
C GLN A 94 -1.37 -8.22 -0.11
N LEU A 95 -2.20 -8.48 0.90
CA LEU A 95 -3.34 -9.41 0.78
C LEU A 95 -4.40 -8.93 -0.22
N SER A 96 -4.62 -7.62 -0.35
CA SER A 96 -5.64 -7.08 -1.25
C SER A 96 -5.13 -6.73 -2.65
N SER A 97 -3.81 -6.79 -2.87
CA SER A 97 -3.20 -6.51 -4.16
C SER A 97 -3.58 -7.58 -5.18
N SER A 98 -4.07 -7.17 -6.35
CA SER A 98 -4.39 -8.08 -7.45
C SER A 98 -3.15 -8.74 -8.07
N ALA A 99 -1.96 -8.21 -7.81
CA ALA A 99 -0.69 -8.82 -8.22
C ALA A 99 -0.18 -9.88 -7.23
N ALA A 100 -0.81 -9.98 -6.05
CA ALA A 100 -0.53 -10.98 -5.03
C ALA A 100 -1.77 -11.88 -4.87
N ASP A 101 -2.50 -11.78 -3.75
CA ASP A 101 -3.61 -12.67 -3.43
C ASP A 101 -4.97 -12.20 -3.97
N GLY A 102 -5.15 -10.89 -4.15
CA GLY A 102 -6.39 -10.31 -4.66
C GLY A 102 -7.61 -10.48 -3.76
N PHE A 103 -7.43 -10.63 -2.43
CA PHE A 103 -8.54 -10.69 -1.49
C PHE A 103 -9.33 -9.38 -1.48
N SER A 104 -10.60 -9.46 -1.09
CA SER A 104 -11.37 -8.24 -0.84
C SER A 104 -10.70 -7.40 0.25
N LYS A 105 -10.74 -6.07 0.12
CA LYS A 105 -10.17 -5.18 1.15
C LYS A 105 -10.81 -5.40 2.53
N ALA A 106 -12.04 -5.91 2.58
CA ALA A 106 -12.71 -6.27 3.83
C ALA A 106 -12.08 -7.52 4.47
N ASP A 107 -11.80 -8.56 3.69
CA ASP A 107 -11.19 -9.80 4.18
C ASP A 107 -9.71 -9.60 4.54
N ALA A 108 -8.96 -8.82 3.75
CA ALA A 108 -7.58 -8.45 4.08
C ALA A 108 -7.49 -7.67 5.40
N LYS A 109 -8.37 -6.68 5.60
CA LYS A 109 -8.49 -5.97 6.88
C LYS A 109 -8.90 -6.90 8.00
N PHE A 110 -9.82 -7.84 7.74
CA PHE A 110 -10.22 -8.82 8.73
C PHE A 110 -9.02 -9.67 9.17
N ALA A 111 -8.28 -10.23 8.23
CA ALA A 111 -7.09 -11.05 8.47
C ALA A 111 -6.04 -10.29 9.28
N ALA A 112 -5.62 -9.10 8.82
CA ALA A 112 -4.65 -8.26 9.54
C ALA A 112 -5.14 -7.80 10.92
N ASN A 113 -6.44 -7.87 11.24
CA ASN A 113 -6.93 -7.58 12.58
C ASN A 113 -6.92 -8.80 13.51
N HIS A 114 -6.97 -10.02 12.95
CA HIS A 114 -7.17 -11.25 13.71
C HIS A 114 -6.00 -12.23 13.62
N VAL A 115 -4.96 -11.91 12.86
CA VAL A 115 -3.76 -12.74 12.69
C VAL A 115 -2.98 -12.94 14.01
N GLY A 116 -3.16 -12.01 14.96
CA GLY A 116 -2.54 -12.11 16.30
C GLY A 116 -1.13 -11.53 16.38
N ALA A 117 -0.67 -10.82 15.35
CA ALA A 117 0.66 -10.20 15.32
C ALA A 117 0.82 -9.11 16.38
N ASP A 118 2.00 -9.08 17.02
CA ASP A 118 2.47 -7.92 17.77
C ASP A 118 3.16 -6.96 16.80
N TRP A 119 2.41 -5.96 16.33
CA TRP A 119 2.90 -5.00 15.34
C TRP A 119 4.15 -4.20 15.75
N LYS A 120 4.52 -4.18 17.03
CA LYS A 120 5.81 -3.62 17.45
C LYS A 120 6.95 -4.61 17.23
N GLN A 121 6.72 -5.90 17.44
CA GLN A 121 7.70 -6.96 17.15
C GLN A 121 7.89 -7.12 15.65
N GLU A 122 6.81 -7.10 14.86
CA GLU A 122 6.89 -7.10 13.39
C GLU A 122 7.79 -5.96 12.87
N ALA A 123 7.72 -4.78 13.51
CA ALA A 123 8.59 -3.65 13.17
C ALA A 123 10.06 -3.91 13.52
N VAL A 124 10.33 -4.59 14.64
CA VAL A 124 11.69 -4.99 15.05
C VAL A 124 12.27 -6.01 14.07
N GLU A 125 11.47 -6.98 13.64
CA GLU A 125 11.88 -7.98 12.65
C GLU A 125 12.18 -7.35 11.29
N ALA A 126 11.33 -6.43 10.83
CA ALA A 126 11.58 -5.65 9.62
C ALA A 126 12.86 -4.80 9.75
N ALA A 127 13.04 -4.15 10.90
CA ALA A 127 14.24 -3.35 11.19
C ALA A 127 15.52 -4.19 11.13
N GLN A 128 15.51 -5.38 11.75
CA GLN A 128 16.64 -6.31 11.71
C GLN A 128 16.93 -6.78 10.28
N SER A 129 15.88 -7.09 9.50
CA SER A 129 16.02 -7.50 8.10
C SER A 129 16.73 -6.44 7.26
N TYR A 130 16.42 -5.15 7.45
CA TYR A 130 17.13 -4.07 6.76
C TYR A 130 18.61 -4.00 7.15
N LEU A 131 18.91 -4.16 8.44
CA LEU A 131 20.29 -4.15 8.94
C LEU A 131 21.10 -5.37 8.45
N ASP A 132 20.46 -6.51 8.29
CA ASP A 132 21.08 -7.73 7.77
C ASP A 132 21.40 -7.60 6.26
N MET A 133 20.58 -6.84 5.52
CA MET A 133 20.84 -6.53 4.10
C MET A 133 21.89 -5.43 3.90
N GLY A 134 22.14 -4.58 4.89
CA GLY A 134 23.14 -3.53 4.78
C GLY A 134 23.08 -2.49 5.91
N GLY A 135 24.00 -1.52 5.86
CA GLY A 135 24.06 -0.48 6.89
C GLY A 135 22.98 0.58 6.73
N PHE A 136 22.17 0.77 7.77
CA PHE A 136 21.34 1.96 7.95
C PHE A 136 21.90 2.87 9.04
N SER A 137 21.53 4.15 9.02
CA SER A 137 21.57 4.98 10.21
C SER A 137 20.28 4.81 11.00
N LYS A 138 20.29 5.06 12.31
CA LYS A 138 19.09 4.94 13.15
C LYS A 138 17.93 5.80 12.62
N GLN A 139 18.21 7.04 12.23
CA GLN A 139 17.20 7.93 11.66
C GLN A 139 16.71 7.45 10.29
N GLY A 140 17.62 6.99 9.42
CA GLY A 140 17.25 6.42 8.13
C GLY A 140 16.38 5.17 8.25
N LEU A 141 16.64 4.32 9.26
CA LEU A 141 15.82 3.13 9.51
C LEU A 141 14.40 3.51 9.97
N ILE A 142 14.26 4.55 10.81
CA ILE A 142 12.95 5.08 11.21
C ILE A 142 12.18 5.59 9.99
N GLU A 143 12.84 6.33 9.09
CA GLU A 143 12.24 6.87 7.87
C GLU A 143 11.83 5.76 6.91
N GLN A 144 12.68 4.75 6.71
CA GLN A 144 12.38 3.59 5.88
C GLN A 144 11.13 2.85 6.38
N LEU A 145 11.12 2.46 7.65
CA LEU A 145 10.01 1.70 8.24
C LEU A 145 8.69 2.49 8.25
N SER A 146 8.74 3.80 8.44
CA SER A 146 7.54 4.64 8.49
C SER A 146 7.08 5.18 7.13
N SER A 147 7.87 4.98 6.08
CA SER A 147 7.53 5.44 4.74
C SER A 147 6.33 4.67 4.19
N SER A 148 5.32 5.39 3.73
CA SER A 148 4.14 4.79 3.09
C SER A 148 4.44 4.16 1.72
N ALA A 149 5.59 4.48 1.12
CA ALA A 149 6.06 3.87 -0.12
C ALA A 149 6.91 2.60 0.12
N ALA A 150 7.20 2.29 1.39
CA ALA A 150 7.94 1.10 1.80
C ALA A 150 7.07 0.29 2.79
N ASP A 151 7.44 0.22 4.06
CA ASP A 151 6.81 -0.69 5.01
C ASP A 151 5.53 -0.11 5.64
N ASN A 152 5.38 1.21 5.70
CA ASN A 152 4.18 1.88 6.22
C ASN A 152 3.84 1.54 7.69
N PHE A 153 4.85 1.30 8.53
CA PHE A 153 4.68 1.24 9.97
C PHE A 153 4.28 2.61 10.53
N THR A 154 3.58 2.60 11.67
CA THR A 154 3.35 3.88 12.37
C THR A 154 4.68 4.47 12.83
N PRO A 155 4.81 5.81 12.92
CA PRO A 155 6.04 6.44 13.41
C PRO A 155 6.47 5.94 14.79
N ALA A 156 5.51 5.58 15.66
CA ALA A 156 5.80 5.02 16.98
C ALA A 156 6.39 3.60 16.92
N GLN A 157 5.91 2.75 16.01
CA GLN A 157 6.47 1.41 15.78
C GLN A 157 7.87 1.49 15.16
N ALA A 158 8.04 2.34 14.15
CA ALA A 158 9.33 2.54 13.51
C ALA A 158 10.40 3.04 14.50
N ARG A 159 10.07 4.02 15.35
CA ARG A 159 10.95 4.50 16.43
C ARG A 159 11.26 3.41 17.43
N TYR A 160 10.23 2.70 17.91
CA TYR A 160 10.41 1.59 18.84
C TYR A 160 11.36 0.52 18.28
N ALA A 161 11.18 0.14 17.02
CA ALA A 161 12.01 -0.85 16.37
C ALA A 161 13.47 -0.39 16.24
N ALA A 162 13.69 0.82 15.73
CA ALA A 162 15.02 1.41 15.64
C ALA A 162 15.69 1.62 17.01
N ASP A 163 14.94 1.84 18.08
CA ASP A 163 15.48 1.89 19.44
C ASP A 163 15.85 0.51 20.01
N LYS A 164 15.31 -0.58 19.45
CA LYS A 164 15.57 -1.95 19.92
C LYS A 164 16.77 -2.60 19.22
N VAL A 165 17.03 -2.24 17.97
CA VAL A 165 18.10 -2.85 17.16
C VAL A 165 19.40 -2.04 17.13
N TYR A 166 19.43 -0.87 17.77
CA TYR A 166 20.63 -0.03 17.99
C TYR A 166 20.94 0.08 19.47
#